data_AF-A0A1B3Z899-F1
#
_entry.id   AF-A0A1B3Z899-F1
#
_cell.length_a   1.000
_cell.length_b   1.000
_cell.length_c   1.000
_cell.angle_alpha   90.00
_cell.angle_beta   90.00
_cell.angle_gamma   90.00
#
_symmetry.space_group_name_H-M   'P 1'
#
loop_
_entity.id
_entity.type
_entity.pdbx_description
1 polymer ?
#
loop_
_entity_poly.entity_id
_entity_poly.type
_entity_poly.pdbx_seq_one_letter_code
_entity_poly.pdbx_strand_id
1 'polypeptide(L)' 'MTAPARFKQQDITRALRGARAAGFTRVRVGIDVTGNMVIDAADDSVELPAPANPLDRILPRR' A
#
# COMPACT_ATOMS: atom_id res chain seq x y z
N MET A 1 7.63 24.57 0.14
CA MET A 1 6.63 23.57 -0.31
C MET A 1 5.35 23.81 0.48
N THR A 2 4.33 24.44 -0.10
CA THR A 2 3.12 24.92 0.61
C THR A 2 1.82 24.59 -0.12
N ALA A 3 1.86 23.75 -1.15
CA ALA A 3 0.64 23.36 -1.85
C ALA A 3 -0.19 22.41 -0.96
N PRO A 4 -1.43 22.77 -0.59
CA PRO A 4 -2.30 21.88 0.16
C PRO A 4 -2.58 20.63 -0.68
N ALA A 5 -2.54 19.46 -0.03
CA ALA A 5 -2.85 18.19 -0.68
C ALA A 5 -4.25 18.27 -1.31
N ARG A 6 -4.36 18.00 -2.61
CA ARG A 6 -5.62 18.08 -3.37
C ARG A 6 -6.56 16.90 -3.11
N PHE A 7 -6.07 15.87 -2.41
CA PHE A 7 -6.78 14.62 -2.20
C PHE A 7 -7.43 14.60 -0.83
N LYS A 8 -8.68 14.15 -0.79
CA LYS A 8 -9.37 13.90 0.47
C LYS A 8 -9.17 12.44 0.87
N GLN A 9 -9.27 12.15 2.16
CA GLN A 9 -9.33 10.77 2.66
C GLN A 9 -10.42 9.94 1.94
N GLN A 10 -11.53 10.59 1.58
CA GLN A 10 -12.61 9.97 0.81
C GLN A 10 -12.16 9.48 -0.56
N ASP A 11 -11.25 10.17 -1.24
CA ASP A 11 -10.75 9.77 -2.56
C ASP A 11 -9.89 8.51 -2.46
N ILE A 12 -8.99 8.46 -1.48
CA ILE A 12 -8.16 7.28 -1.20
C ILE A 12 -9.05 6.08 -0.84
N THR A 13 -10.08 6.32 -0.01
CA THR A 13 -11.01 5.27 0.40
C THR A 13 -11.79 4.71 -0.79
N ARG A 14 -12.23 5.59 -1.71
CA ARG A 14 -12.92 5.20 -2.94
C ARG A 14 -12.01 4.38 -3.86
N ALA A 15 -10.76 4.81 -4.04
CA ALA A 15 -9.75 4.10 -4.83
C ALA A 15 -9.51 2.67 -4.30
N LEU A 16 -9.26 2.52 -3.00
CA LEU A 16 -9.03 1.23 -2.36
C LEU A 16 -10.25 0.30 -2.46
N ARG A 17 -11.46 0.83 -2.24
CA ARG A 17 -12.70 0.06 -2.37
C ARG A 17 -12.93 -0.42 -3.80
N GLY A 18 -12.70 0.45 -4.79
CA GLY A 18 -12.81 0.11 -6.21
C GLY A 18 -11.84 -1.00 -6.61
N ALA A 19 -10.57 -0.88 -6.22
CA ALA A 19 -9.56 -1.89 -6.52
C ALA A 19 -9.88 -3.24 -5.87
N ARG A 20 -10.34 -3.25 -4.60
CA ARG A 20 -10.77 -4.47 -3.93
C ARG A 20 -12.01 -5.10 -4.58
N ALA A 21 -12.98 -4.28 -5.01
CA ALA A 21 -14.18 -4.76 -5.71
C ALA A 21 -13.85 -5.34 -7.10
N ALA A 22 -12.77 -4.87 -7.73
CA ALA A 22 -12.24 -5.39 -8.98
C ALA A 22 -11.45 -6.70 -8.84
N GLY A 23 -11.25 -7.19 -7.60
CA GLY A 23 -10.57 -8.47 -7.35
C GLY A 23 -9.09 -8.38 -7.00
N PHE A 24 -8.50 -7.18 -7.07
CA PHE A 24 -7.07 -7.01 -6.77
C PHE A 24 -6.78 -7.23 -5.28
N THR A 25 -5.77 -8.04 -5.00
CA THR A 25 -5.33 -8.39 -3.64
C THR A 25 -4.30 -7.41 -3.10
N ARG A 26 -3.46 -6.84 -3.97
CA ARG A 26 -2.47 -5.82 -3.63
C ARG A 26 -2.85 -4.49 -4.28
N VAL A 27 -3.01 -3.46 -3.46
CA VAL A 27 -3.32 -2.10 -3.93
C VAL A 27 -2.40 -1.10 -3.23
N ARG A 28 -1.62 -0.36 -4.02
CA ARG A 28 -0.79 0.74 -3.56
C ARG A 28 -1.32 2.04 -4.13
N VAL A 29 -1.53 3.02 -3.26
CA VAL A 29 -1.90 4.38 -3.66
C VAL A 29 -0.69 5.28 -3.45
N GLY A 30 -0.20 5.88 -4.53
CA GLY A 30 0.90 6.85 -4.54
C GLY A 30 0.44 8.22 -5.03
N ILE A 31 1.27 9.22 -4.76
CA ILE A 31 1.11 10.56 -5.34
C ILE A 31 2.36 10.82 -6.17
N ASP A 32 2.18 11.10 -7.45
CA ASP A 32 3.30 11.42 -8.34
C ASP A 32 3.82 12.85 -8.11
N VAL A 33 4.93 13.19 -8.78
CA VAL A 33 5.56 14.52 -8.68
C VAL A 33 4.68 15.67 -9.20
N THR A 34 3.68 15.35 -10.02
CA THR A 34 2.71 16.32 -10.54
C THR A 34 1.46 16.45 -9.68
N GLY A 35 1.36 15.62 -8.62
CA GLY A 35 0.22 15.61 -7.72
C GLY A 35 -0.99 14.86 -8.27
N ASN A 36 -0.80 13.86 -9.13
CA ASN A 36 -1.87 12.91 -9.46
C ASN A 36 -1.83 11.73 -8.49
N MET A 37 -3.02 11.18 -8.22
CA MET A 37 -3.13 9.91 -7.51
C MET A 37 -2.88 8.77 -8.50
N VAL A 38 -1.89 7.93 -8.18
CA VAL A 38 -1.56 6.72 -8.95
C VAL A 38 -1.98 5.51 -8.14
N ILE A 39 -2.72 4.59 -8.75
CA ILE A 39 -3.18 3.35 -8.12
C ILE A 39 -2.51 2.19 -8.83
N ASP A 40 -1.55 1.57 -8.15
CA ASP A 40 -0.92 0.33 -8.60
C ASP A 40 -1.68 -0.84 -7.97
N ALA A 41 -2.42 -1.58 -8.80
CA ALA A 41 -3.16 -2.75 -8.39
C ALA A 41 -2.61 -3.99 -9.10
N ALA A 42 -2.36 -5.05 -8.33
CA ALA A 42 -1.83 -6.31 -8.85
C ALA A 42 -2.54 -7.48 -8.17
N ASP A 43 -2.68 -8.57 -8.93
CA ASP A 43 -3.21 -9.85 -8.43
C ASP A 43 -2.15 -10.69 -7.73
N ASP A 44 -0.88 -10.34 -7.88
CA ASP A 44 0.22 -11.03 -7.22
C ASP A 44 0.09 -10.85 -5.71
N SER A 45 -0.32 -11.93 -5.04
CA SER A 45 -0.04 -12.18 -3.63
C SER A 45 1.46 -12.31 -3.46
N VAL A 46 2.18 -11.19 -3.56
CA VAL A 46 3.51 -11.08 -3.00
C VAL A 46 3.28 -11.08 -1.50
N GLU A 47 3.24 -12.27 -0.90
CA GLU A 47 3.75 -12.44 0.45
C GLU A 47 5.16 -11.87 0.40
N LEU A 48 5.30 -10.59 0.74
CA LEU A 48 6.60 -10.06 1.08
C LEU A 48 7.02 -10.92 2.27
N PRO A 49 8.08 -11.75 2.16
CA PRO A 49 8.52 -12.51 3.30
C PRO A 49 8.73 -11.50 4.42
N ALA A 50 8.00 -11.68 5.52
CA ALA A 50 8.16 -10.82 6.68
C ALA A 50 9.67 -10.79 6.98
N PRO A 51 10.30 -9.61 7.05
CA PRO A 51 11.73 -9.55 7.32
C PRO A 51 11.99 -10.34 8.59
N ALA A 52 12.88 -11.32 8.53
CA ALA A 52 13.17 -12.21 9.64
C ALA A 52 13.42 -11.37 10.90
N ASN A 53 12.67 -11.65 11.97
CA ASN A 53 12.77 -10.88 13.20
C ASN A 53 14.20 -11.00 13.73
N PRO A 54 14.96 -9.89 13.88
CA PRO A 54 16.35 -9.94 14.32
C PRO A 54 16.52 -10.63 15.68
N LEU A 55 15.47 -10.61 16.51
CA LEU A 55 15.45 -11.24 17.83
C LEU A 55 15.38 -12.78 17.77
N ASP A 56 14.95 -13.37 16.64
CA ASP A 56 14.93 -14.83 16.46
C ASP A 56 16.35 -15.42 16.48
N ARG A 57 17.38 -14.59 16.22
CA ARG A 57 18.80 -14.97 16.36
C ARG A 57 19.24 -15.15 17.81
N ILE A 58 18.59 -14.43 18.73
CA ILE A 58 18.98 -14.34 20.14
C ILE A 58 18.09 -15.24 21.00
N LEU A 59 16.82 -15.41 20.62
CA LEU A 59 15.82 -16.18 21.34
C LEU A 59 15.27 -17.30 20.45
N PRO A 60 16.05 -18.39 20.22
CA PRO A 60 15.50 -19.55 19.54
C PRO A 60 14.37 -20.11 20.40
N ARG A 61 13.16 -20.20 19.84
CA ARG A 61 12.01 -20.85 20.48
C ARG A 61 12.44 -22.30 20.81
N ARG A 62 12.50 -22.62 22.11
CA ARG A 62 12.63 -23.99 22.62
C ARG A 62 11.28 -24.68 22.64
#